data_AF-A0A356F1D3-F1
#
_entry.id   AF-A0A356F1D3-F1
#
_cell.length_a   1.000
_cell.length_b   1.000
_cell.length_c   1.000
_cell.angle_alpha   90.00
_cell.angle_beta   90.00
_cell.angle_gamma   90.00
#
_symmetry.space_group_name_H-M   'P 1'
#
loop_
_entity.id
_entity.type
_entity.pdbx_description
1 polymer ?
#
loop_
_entity_poly.entity_id
_entity_poly.type
_entity_poly.pdbx_seq_one_letter_code
_entity_poly.pdbx_strand_id
1 'polypeptide(L)'
;MFCKNHFFQKGVFMIFELIIVAIVAITFVVLFLLKDKIGIDNNNKIIKSIAIVLFVLINVRSFLNDNFIWTINGGTYGHVYYKRQDYLQSLLRWGLMVAEVSMVCAVFVKTRTIRNIAVYFGFPMVLLCVIFYSDFLTYFIENSGRAIYLSPNIRHVLFIIELSLGLIIPLLLRFVIKHKFDVKNKKEWGYFAILLPLVIITTIPVTLPQSLFGFTNKYMKPFTVPHLIWLFLILFIYIGLYLGFRFRNKDNRYTVILYLSLYLFLHYNQIYLMDFNMKRLPFQLCNLGAYLILISVIIKKQSFFNFVLIANVPGSLIALCMPDVNEGMLSYWNIHFYIEHMWVFIIPLLAVSLRIFERPKKNALKHFMIGFSCYFVVCALGGIVANCFLYKPFDQFFNKVNYFYIFDTTVLGVLPFLNFTRYYAVTWGGYTFYPLYMLLIYILFSIYCGIFYYIYKRLCIVGDNHFEVRKMRIDMGIEQGKYNKRIPKKDYDLEE
;
A
#
# COMPACT_ATOMS: atom_id res chain seq x y z
N MET A 1 5.95 -41.19 -20.40
CA MET A 1 5.13 -41.05 -19.17
C MET A 1 4.89 -39.58 -18.77
N PHE A 2 5.84 -38.65 -18.99
CA PHE A 2 5.67 -37.21 -18.72
C PHE A 2 4.62 -36.46 -19.57
N CYS A 3 4.38 -36.84 -20.83
CA CYS A 3 3.36 -36.17 -21.68
C CYS A 3 1.90 -36.51 -21.32
N LYS A 4 1.63 -37.66 -20.68
CA LYS A 4 0.26 -38.06 -20.30
C LYS A 4 -0.25 -37.26 -19.09
N ASN A 5 0.63 -36.93 -18.14
CA ASN A 5 0.27 -36.12 -16.97
C ASN A 5 -0.06 -34.67 -17.33
N HIS A 6 0.58 -34.11 -18.36
CA HIS A 6 0.36 -32.71 -18.77
C HIS A 6 -1.01 -32.49 -19.45
N PHE A 7 -1.49 -33.48 -20.22
CA PHE A 7 -2.82 -33.44 -20.84
C PHE A 7 -3.94 -33.66 -19.82
N PHE A 8 -3.75 -34.56 -18.86
CA PHE A 8 -4.73 -34.81 -17.79
C PHE A 8 -4.85 -33.61 -16.84
N GLN A 9 -3.73 -32.97 -16.48
CA GLN A 9 -3.72 -31.71 -15.72
C GLN A 9 -4.41 -30.57 -16.46
N LYS A 10 -4.16 -30.39 -17.77
CA LYS A 10 -4.86 -29.37 -18.58
C LYS A 10 -6.38 -29.60 -18.65
N GLY A 11 -6.81 -30.85 -18.78
CA GLY A 11 -8.24 -31.21 -18.78
C GLY A 11 -8.94 -30.84 -17.46
N VAL A 12 -8.28 -31.11 -16.33
CA VAL A 12 -8.78 -30.75 -15.00
C VAL A 12 -8.81 -29.23 -14.80
N PHE A 13 -7.83 -28.47 -15.31
CA PHE A 13 -7.84 -27.00 -15.21
C PHE A 13 -8.94 -26.33 -16.03
N MET A 14 -9.26 -26.84 -17.24
CA MET A 14 -10.39 -26.33 -18.03
C MET A 14 -11.73 -26.45 -17.28
N ILE A 15 -11.92 -27.48 -16.46
CA ILE A 15 -13.14 -27.63 -15.64
C ILE A 15 -13.25 -26.47 -14.63
N PHE A 16 -12.14 -26.02 -14.05
CA PHE A 16 -12.14 -24.93 -13.07
C PHE A 16 -12.36 -23.56 -13.71
N GLU A 17 -11.83 -23.34 -14.91
CA GLU A 17 -12.14 -22.14 -15.70
C GLU A 17 -13.65 -22.06 -15.98
N LEU A 18 -14.26 -23.19 -16.36
CA LEU A 18 -15.71 -23.29 -16.55
C LEU A 18 -16.48 -23.07 -15.24
N ILE A 19 -15.98 -23.55 -14.09
CA ILE A 19 -16.57 -23.30 -12.77
C ILE A 19 -16.55 -21.80 -12.45
N ILE A 20 -15.44 -21.10 -12.66
CA ILE A 20 -15.35 -19.65 -12.47
C ILE A 20 -16.40 -18.94 -13.33
N VAL A 21 -16.45 -19.26 -14.63
CA VAL A 21 -17.42 -18.66 -15.56
C VAL A 21 -18.86 -18.94 -15.12
N ALA A 22 -19.17 -20.18 -14.70
CA ALA A 22 -20.49 -20.56 -14.21
C ALA A 22 -20.88 -19.80 -12.93
N ILE A 23 -19.98 -19.71 -11.95
CA ILE A 23 -20.19 -18.94 -10.71
C ILE A 23 -20.45 -17.47 -11.03
N VAL A 24 -19.65 -16.87 -11.91
CA VAL A 24 -19.81 -15.48 -12.33
C VAL A 24 -21.15 -15.28 -13.02
N ALA A 25 -21.50 -16.14 -13.98
CA ALA A 25 -22.75 -16.04 -14.72
C ALA A 25 -23.96 -16.17 -13.80
N ILE A 26 -24.02 -17.22 -12.96
CA ILE A 26 -25.15 -17.45 -12.04
C ILE A 26 -25.25 -16.29 -11.04
N THR A 27 -24.15 -15.94 -10.37
CA THR A 27 -24.16 -14.89 -9.35
C THR A 27 -24.54 -13.54 -9.94
N PHE A 28 -23.98 -13.19 -11.10
CA PHE A 28 -24.32 -11.94 -11.78
C PHE A 28 -25.79 -11.91 -12.22
N VAL A 29 -26.30 -12.98 -12.84
CA VAL A 29 -27.71 -13.06 -13.28
C VAL A 29 -28.65 -12.93 -12.08
N VAL A 30 -28.40 -13.65 -10.98
CA VAL A 30 -29.20 -13.55 -9.75
C VAL A 30 -29.19 -12.13 -9.20
N LEU A 31 -28.01 -11.51 -9.05
CA LEU A 31 -27.91 -10.13 -8.55
C LEU A 31 -28.55 -9.11 -9.49
N PHE A 32 -28.46 -9.32 -10.80
CA PHE A 32 -29.05 -8.45 -11.80
C PHE A 32 -30.58 -8.52 -11.80
N LEU A 33 -31.16 -9.73 -11.70
CA LEU A 33 -32.61 -9.93 -11.63
C LEU A 33 -33.22 -9.43 -10.31
N LEU A 34 -32.46 -9.51 -9.21
CA LEU A 34 -32.91 -9.08 -7.89
C LEU A 34 -32.54 -7.63 -7.55
N LYS A 35 -31.91 -6.88 -8.46
CA LYS A 35 -31.35 -5.54 -8.16
C LYS A 35 -32.40 -4.56 -7.63
N ASP A 36 -33.62 -4.60 -8.16
CA ASP A 36 -34.72 -3.70 -7.78
C ASP A 36 -35.30 -4.12 -6.43
N LYS A 37 -35.49 -5.44 -6.23
CA LYS A 37 -36.00 -6.02 -4.97
C LYS A 37 -35.06 -5.80 -3.80
N ILE A 38 -33.75 -5.88 -4.02
CA ILE A 38 -32.73 -5.72 -2.97
C ILE A 38 -32.24 -4.26 -2.88
N GLY A 39 -32.76 -3.36 -3.72
CA GLY A 39 -32.39 -1.94 -3.70
C GLY A 39 -30.92 -1.67 -4.01
N ILE A 40 -30.29 -2.51 -4.84
CA ILE A 40 -28.88 -2.39 -5.21
C ILE A 40 -28.63 -1.04 -5.90
N ASP A 41 -29.54 -0.62 -6.78
CA ASP A 41 -29.48 0.63 -7.53
C ASP A 41 -29.44 1.88 -6.62
N ASN A 42 -30.09 1.83 -5.43
CA ASN A 42 -30.23 2.99 -4.55
C ASN A 42 -29.16 3.08 -3.46
N ASN A 43 -28.61 1.96 -2.97
CA ASN A 43 -27.73 1.98 -1.78
C ASN A 43 -26.30 1.47 -2.03
N ASN A 44 -26.03 0.77 -3.15
CA ASN A 44 -24.71 0.18 -3.47
C ASN A 44 -24.07 -0.65 -2.35
N LYS A 45 -24.81 -1.01 -1.28
CA LYS A 45 -24.27 -1.68 -0.09
C LYS A 45 -23.75 -3.07 -0.43
N ILE A 46 -24.48 -3.83 -1.24
CA ILE A 46 -24.07 -5.17 -1.68
C ILE A 46 -22.77 -5.11 -2.47
N ILE A 47 -22.65 -4.19 -3.42
CA ILE A 47 -21.43 -4.03 -4.23
C ILE A 47 -20.25 -3.65 -3.32
N LYS A 48 -20.47 -2.77 -2.34
CA LYS A 48 -19.46 -2.44 -1.33
C LYS A 48 -19.07 -3.65 -0.48
N SER A 49 -20.02 -4.46 -0.03
CA SER A 49 -19.73 -5.69 0.71
C SER A 49 -18.90 -6.66 -0.14
N ILE A 50 -19.27 -6.89 -1.40
CA ILE A 50 -18.51 -7.72 -2.34
C ILE A 50 -17.09 -7.19 -2.52
N ALA A 51 -16.92 -5.87 -2.67
CA ALA A 51 -15.60 -5.25 -2.78
C ALA A 51 -14.76 -5.40 -1.49
N ILE A 52 -15.39 -5.37 -0.32
CA ILE A 52 -14.72 -5.65 0.97
C ILE A 52 -14.29 -7.12 1.02
N VAL A 53 -15.17 -8.07 0.63
CA VAL A 53 -14.80 -9.49 0.58
C VAL A 53 -13.63 -9.72 -0.38
N LEU A 54 -13.69 -9.15 -1.58
CA LEU A 54 -12.57 -9.20 -2.53
C LEU A 54 -11.29 -8.63 -1.90
N PHE A 55 -11.36 -7.45 -1.28
CA PHE A 55 -10.21 -6.85 -0.60
C PHE A 55 -9.64 -7.76 0.49
N VAL A 56 -10.49 -8.41 1.29
CA VAL A 56 -10.06 -9.38 2.30
C VAL A 56 -9.37 -10.59 1.65
N LEU A 57 -9.92 -11.15 0.56
CA LEU A 57 -9.32 -12.28 -0.14
C LEU A 57 -7.93 -11.95 -0.71
N ILE A 58 -7.78 -10.79 -1.36
CA ILE A 58 -6.49 -10.31 -1.87
C ILE A 58 -5.46 -10.20 -0.74
N ASN A 59 -5.91 -9.74 0.43
CA ASN A 59 -5.05 -9.66 1.60
C ASN A 59 -4.68 -11.04 2.13
N VAL A 60 -5.64 -11.95 2.26
CA VAL A 60 -5.39 -13.35 2.64
C VAL A 60 -4.35 -13.96 1.70
N ARG A 61 -4.49 -13.78 0.38
CA ARG A 61 -3.52 -14.24 -0.63
C ARG A 61 -2.09 -13.78 -0.35
N SER A 62 -1.92 -12.57 0.19
CA SER A 62 -0.60 -12.02 0.55
C SER A 62 0.07 -12.72 1.75
N PHE A 63 -0.68 -13.53 2.51
CA PHE A 63 -0.15 -14.38 3.58
C PHE A 63 0.01 -15.84 3.16
N LEU A 64 -0.47 -16.23 1.99
CA LEU A 64 -0.44 -17.62 1.53
C LEU A 64 0.87 -17.94 0.84
N ASN A 65 1.27 -19.20 0.96
CA ASN A 65 2.43 -19.75 0.30
C ASN A 65 2.27 -19.65 -1.24
N ASP A 66 3.25 -19.01 -1.90
CA ASP A 66 3.32 -18.79 -3.34
C ASP A 66 4.75 -19.07 -3.85
N ASN A 67 4.90 -20.08 -4.70
CA ASN A 67 6.21 -20.49 -5.19
C ASN A 67 6.84 -19.51 -6.19
N PHE A 68 6.05 -18.62 -6.80
CA PHE A 68 6.58 -17.60 -7.73
C PHE A 68 7.67 -16.73 -7.07
N ILE A 69 7.60 -16.63 -5.75
CA ILE A 69 8.51 -15.82 -4.95
C ILE A 69 9.82 -16.56 -4.68
N TRP A 70 9.74 -17.87 -4.55
CA TRP A 70 10.92 -18.73 -4.44
C TRP A 70 11.69 -18.85 -5.74
N THR A 71 10.98 -18.90 -6.88
CA THR A 71 11.63 -18.90 -8.20
C THR A 71 12.38 -17.60 -8.46
N ILE A 72 11.91 -16.46 -7.96
CA ILE A 72 12.61 -15.16 -8.10
C ILE A 72 13.82 -15.05 -7.15
N ASN A 73 13.73 -15.63 -5.96
CA ASN A 73 14.76 -15.50 -4.91
C ASN A 73 15.81 -16.62 -4.85
N GLY A 74 15.81 -17.58 -5.79
CA GLY A 74 16.91 -18.54 -5.93
C GLY A 74 16.94 -19.69 -4.93
N GLY A 75 15.90 -19.84 -4.10
CA GLY A 75 15.86 -20.84 -3.04
C GLY A 75 16.94 -20.67 -1.95
N THR A 76 16.85 -21.50 -0.92
CA THR A 76 17.64 -21.43 0.33
C THR A 76 19.12 -21.04 0.15
N TYR A 77 19.52 -19.95 0.83
CA TYR A 77 20.89 -19.63 1.26
C TYR A 77 22.02 -19.69 0.22
N GLY A 78 21.71 -19.64 -1.07
CA GLY A 78 22.71 -19.51 -2.12
C GLY A 78 22.29 -18.38 -3.04
N HIS A 79 23.20 -17.47 -3.34
CA HIS A 79 23.05 -16.40 -4.33
C HIS A 79 22.87 -16.91 -5.78
N VAL A 80 22.19 -18.05 -5.96
CA VAL A 80 21.89 -18.71 -7.22
C VAL A 80 20.47 -18.30 -7.64
N TYR A 81 20.35 -17.07 -8.13
CA TYR A 81 19.11 -16.56 -8.69
C TYR A 81 18.76 -17.35 -9.96
N TYR A 82 17.52 -17.85 -10.07
CA TYR A 82 17.11 -18.70 -11.19
C TYR A 82 17.19 -17.96 -12.53
N LYS A 83 17.65 -18.71 -13.55
CA LYS A 83 17.82 -18.30 -14.95
C LYS A 83 16.53 -18.01 -15.73
N ARG A 84 15.34 -18.32 -15.19
CA ARG A 84 14.08 -18.28 -15.97
C ARG A 84 13.17 -17.17 -15.47
N GLN A 85 13.24 -16.02 -16.15
CA GLN A 85 12.31 -14.91 -15.99
C GLN A 85 10.94 -15.33 -16.53
N ASP A 86 9.97 -15.59 -15.66
CA ASP A 86 8.58 -15.82 -16.08
C ASP A 86 7.89 -14.46 -16.28
N TYR A 87 8.19 -13.86 -17.43
CA TYR A 87 7.67 -12.56 -17.85
C TYR A 87 6.15 -12.53 -17.89
N LEU A 88 5.52 -13.62 -18.35
CA LEU A 88 4.08 -13.71 -18.46
C LEU A 88 3.43 -13.63 -17.07
N GLN A 89 3.89 -14.44 -16.13
CA GLN A 89 3.36 -14.42 -14.76
C GLN A 89 3.63 -13.10 -14.04
N SER A 90 4.79 -12.50 -14.28
CA SER A 90 5.13 -11.16 -13.78
C SER A 90 4.12 -10.11 -14.24
N LEU A 91 3.81 -10.09 -15.54
CA LEU A 91 2.86 -9.15 -16.14
C LEU A 91 1.42 -9.43 -15.71
N LEU A 92 1.02 -10.70 -15.63
CA LEU A 92 -0.32 -11.10 -15.18
C LEU A 92 -0.57 -10.69 -13.73
N ARG A 93 0.39 -10.91 -12.83
CA ARG A 93 0.30 -10.51 -11.42
C ARG A 93 0.27 -9.01 -11.24
N TRP A 94 1.06 -8.28 -12.04
CA TRP A 94 1.02 -6.83 -12.04
C TRP A 94 -0.34 -6.30 -12.50
N GLY A 95 -0.83 -6.80 -13.64
CA GLY A 95 -2.14 -6.44 -14.16
C GLY A 95 -3.27 -6.78 -13.18
N LEU A 96 -3.21 -7.95 -12.54
CA LEU A 96 -4.18 -8.38 -11.54
C LEU A 96 -4.21 -7.43 -10.34
N MET A 97 -3.05 -7.06 -9.80
CA MET A 97 -2.97 -6.09 -8.69
C MET A 97 -3.54 -4.72 -9.08
N VAL A 98 -3.25 -4.25 -10.30
CA VAL A 98 -3.83 -2.99 -10.83
C VAL A 98 -5.35 -3.10 -10.93
N ALA A 99 -5.87 -4.20 -11.46
CA ALA A 99 -7.29 -4.46 -11.63
C ALA A 99 -8.01 -4.47 -10.27
N GLU A 100 -7.50 -5.25 -9.33
CA GLU A 100 -8.05 -5.43 -7.99
C GLU A 100 -8.13 -4.11 -7.20
N VAL A 101 -7.02 -3.36 -7.11
CA VAL A 101 -7.01 -2.06 -6.41
C VAL A 101 -7.99 -1.09 -7.08
N SER A 102 -8.04 -1.08 -8.41
CA SER A 102 -8.94 -0.20 -9.17
C SER A 102 -10.40 -0.55 -8.95
N MET A 103 -10.75 -1.84 -8.90
CA MET A 103 -12.12 -2.31 -8.65
C MET A 103 -12.58 -1.95 -7.25
N VAL A 104 -11.77 -2.24 -6.23
CA VAL A 104 -12.08 -1.89 -4.84
C VAL A 104 -12.26 -0.38 -4.74
N CYS A 105 -11.32 0.41 -5.26
CA CYS A 105 -11.41 1.87 -5.24
C CYS A 105 -12.69 2.39 -5.94
N ALA A 106 -12.99 1.90 -7.15
CA ALA A 106 -14.10 2.35 -7.99
C ALA A 106 -15.49 2.15 -7.37
N VAL A 107 -15.63 1.22 -6.43
CA VAL A 107 -16.88 0.97 -5.70
C VAL A 107 -17.11 2.02 -4.60
N PHE A 108 -16.05 2.54 -3.98
CA PHE A 108 -16.15 3.52 -2.89
C PHE A 108 -16.16 4.98 -3.37
N VAL A 109 -15.83 5.24 -4.63
CA VAL A 109 -15.80 6.58 -5.21
C VAL A 109 -16.68 6.71 -6.46
N LYS A 110 -17.07 7.94 -6.78
CA LYS A 110 -17.91 8.25 -7.95
C LYS A 110 -17.10 8.74 -9.17
N THR A 111 -15.77 8.82 -9.05
CA THR A 111 -14.90 9.27 -10.14
C THR A 111 -15.06 8.38 -11.37
N ARG A 112 -15.45 8.96 -12.51
CA ARG A 112 -15.68 8.21 -13.77
C ARG A 112 -14.42 7.49 -14.25
N THR A 113 -13.26 8.14 -14.17
CA THR A 113 -12.03 7.57 -14.75
C THR A 113 -11.57 6.30 -14.03
N ILE A 114 -11.65 6.22 -12.69
CA ILE A 114 -11.30 4.98 -11.98
C ILE A 114 -12.31 3.86 -12.25
N ARG A 115 -13.60 4.19 -12.42
CA ARG A 115 -14.61 3.22 -12.89
C ARG A 115 -14.34 2.76 -14.32
N ASN A 116 -13.86 3.65 -15.19
CA ASN A 116 -13.41 3.26 -16.52
C ASN A 116 -12.23 2.30 -16.45
N ILE A 117 -11.24 2.56 -15.60
CA ILE A 117 -10.11 1.64 -15.40
C ILE A 117 -10.61 0.28 -14.87
N ALA A 118 -11.45 0.26 -13.84
CA ALA A 118 -12.00 -0.99 -13.29
C ALA A 118 -12.78 -1.81 -14.34
N VAL A 119 -13.62 -1.18 -15.16
CA VAL A 119 -14.47 -1.87 -16.14
C VAL A 119 -13.73 -2.21 -17.44
N TYR A 120 -12.94 -1.31 -17.99
CA TYR A 120 -12.38 -1.47 -19.35
C TYR A 120 -10.93 -1.94 -19.38
N PHE A 121 -10.22 -1.86 -18.24
CA PHE A 121 -8.91 -2.49 -18.08
C PHE A 121 -8.99 -3.65 -17.08
N GLY A 122 -9.61 -3.42 -15.92
CA GLY A 122 -9.69 -4.41 -14.85
C GLY A 122 -10.42 -5.69 -15.26
N PHE A 123 -11.60 -5.60 -15.88
CA PHE A 123 -12.33 -6.79 -16.31
C PHE A 123 -11.56 -7.62 -17.35
N PRO A 124 -11.06 -7.05 -18.48
CA PRO A 124 -10.22 -7.81 -19.41
C PRO A 124 -8.98 -8.42 -18.75
N MET A 125 -8.37 -7.72 -17.78
CA MET A 125 -7.18 -8.21 -17.11
C MET A 125 -7.47 -9.40 -16.18
N VAL A 126 -8.55 -9.35 -15.39
CA VAL A 126 -8.98 -10.51 -14.58
C VAL A 126 -9.40 -11.67 -15.49
N LEU A 127 -10.06 -11.38 -16.62
CA LEU A 127 -10.40 -12.41 -17.61
C LEU A 127 -9.15 -13.08 -18.20
N LEU A 128 -8.10 -12.30 -18.51
CA LEU A 128 -6.80 -12.85 -18.90
C LEU A 128 -6.21 -13.75 -17.79
N CYS A 129 -6.28 -13.35 -16.52
CA CYS A 129 -5.85 -14.21 -15.42
C CYS A 129 -6.66 -15.52 -15.32
N VAL A 130 -7.94 -15.51 -15.67
CA VAL A 130 -8.77 -16.73 -15.77
C VAL A 130 -8.36 -17.58 -16.96
N ILE A 131 -8.00 -16.99 -18.11
CA ILE A 131 -7.49 -17.73 -19.27
C ILE A 131 -6.15 -18.41 -18.96
N PHE A 132 -5.28 -17.74 -18.19
CA PHE A 132 -3.98 -18.27 -17.75
C PHE A 132 -4.04 -18.90 -16.35
N TYR A 133 -5.21 -19.38 -15.95
CA TYR A 133 -5.46 -19.87 -14.60
C TYR A 133 -4.59 -21.07 -14.23
N SER A 134 -4.44 -22.02 -15.16
CA SER A 134 -3.60 -23.20 -14.96
C SER A 134 -2.17 -22.83 -14.54
N ASP A 135 -1.61 -21.79 -15.18
CA ASP A 135 -0.24 -21.37 -14.95
C ASP A 135 -0.09 -20.69 -13.59
N PHE A 136 -1.05 -19.83 -13.20
CA PHE A 136 -1.10 -19.29 -11.84
C PHE A 136 -1.12 -20.39 -10.79
N LEU A 137 -1.96 -21.41 -11.02
CA LEU A 137 -2.19 -22.45 -10.03
C LEU A 137 -0.96 -23.32 -9.78
N THR A 138 -0.08 -23.48 -10.77
CA THR A 138 1.19 -24.20 -10.57
C THR A 138 2.01 -23.56 -9.43
N TYR A 139 2.13 -22.23 -9.42
CA TYR A 139 2.85 -21.51 -8.37
C TYR A 139 2.10 -21.50 -7.02
N PHE A 140 0.77 -21.47 -7.05
CA PHE A 140 -0.06 -21.45 -5.83
C PHE A 140 -0.22 -22.81 -5.15
N ILE A 141 -0.01 -23.92 -5.85
CA ILE A 141 -0.13 -25.28 -5.28
C ILE A 141 1.21 -25.79 -4.77
N GLU A 142 2.32 -25.39 -5.39
CA GLU A 142 3.65 -25.79 -4.94
C GLU A 142 3.93 -25.32 -3.49
N ASN A 143 4.53 -26.20 -2.70
CA ASN A 143 4.69 -26.02 -1.25
C ASN A 143 5.99 -25.30 -0.87
N SER A 144 6.78 -24.87 -1.85
CA SER A 144 8.12 -24.35 -1.63
C SER A 144 8.17 -22.94 -1.07
N GLY A 145 7.06 -22.17 -0.99
CA GLY A 145 7.05 -20.87 -0.33
C GLY A 145 7.16 -20.92 1.20
N ARG A 146 7.38 -19.75 1.82
CA ARG A 146 7.71 -19.59 3.25
C ARG A 146 6.61 -18.90 4.08
N ALA A 147 5.52 -18.51 3.43
CA ALA A 147 4.38 -17.88 4.08
C ALA A 147 3.48 -18.92 4.79
N ILE A 148 2.30 -18.51 5.25
CA ILE A 148 1.38 -19.40 5.94
C ILE A 148 0.96 -20.54 5.00
N TYR A 149 1.17 -21.77 5.46
CA TYR A 149 0.77 -22.95 4.73
C TYR A 149 -0.74 -23.21 4.93
N LEU A 150 -1.47 -23.21 3.82
CA LEU A 150 -2.82 -23.78 3.74
C LEU A 150 -2.80 -24.92 2.71
N SER A 151 -3.71 -25.89 2.89
CA SER A 151 -3.81 -27.00 1.96
C SER A 151 -4.03 -26.46 0.53
N PRO A 152 -3.42 -27.09 -0.50
CA PRO A 152 -3.57 -26.65 -1.88
C PRO A 152 -5.04 -26.47 -2.31
N ASN A 153 -5.93 -27.34 -1.84
CA ASN A 153 -7.37 -27.27 -2.12
C ASN A 153 -8.01 -25.98 -1.59
N ILE A 154 -7.63 -25.54 -0.38
CA ILE A 154 -8.17 -24.29 0.19
C ILE A 154 -7.63 -23.09 -0.57
N ARG A 155 -6.31 -23.04 -0.84
CA ARG A 155 -5.69 -21.96 -1.63
C ARG A 155 -6.36 -21.84 -3.01
N HIS A 156 -6.63 -22.99 -3.62
CA HIS A 156 -7.30 -23.11 -4.90
C HIS A 156 -8.71 -22.50 -4.86
N VAL A 157 -9.54 -22.89 -3.89
CA VAL A 157 -10.91 -22.36 -3.73
C VAL A 157 -10.90 -20.85 -3.47
N LEU A 158 -9.98 -20.35 -2.63
CA LEU A 158 -9.86 -18.92 -2.34
C LEU A 158 -9.55 -18.13 -3.62
N PHE A 159 -8.67 -18.64 -4.48
CA PHE A 159 -8.31 -17.97 -5.73
C PHE A 159 -9.47 -17.99 -6.76
N ILE A 160 -10.24 -19.08 -6.84
CA ILE A 160 -11.48 -19.14 -7.65
C ILE A 160 -12.46 -18.05 -7.21
N ILE A 161 -12.69 -17.92 -5.90
CA ILE A 161 -13.62 -16.91 -5.36
C ILE A 161 -13.09 -15.51 -5.66
N GLU A 162 -11.80 -15.25 -5.45
CA GLU A 162 -11.17 -13.97 -5.72
C GLU A 162 -11.34 -13.54 -7.19
N LEU A 163 -10.99 -14.40 -8.14
CA LEU A 163 -11.16 -14.11 -9.58
C LEU A 163 -12.63 -13.94 -9.96
N SER A 164 -13.52 -14.76 -9.39
CA SER A 164 -14.96 -14.64 -9.62
C SER A 164 -15.51 -13.29 -9.16
N LEU A 165 -15.13 -12.84 -7.95
CA LEU A 165 -15.50 -11.52 -7.45
C LEU A 165 -14.87 -10.40 -8.29
N GLY A 166 -13.63 -10.57 -8.73
CA GLY A 166 -12.94 -9.67 -9.65
C GLY A 166 -13.65 -9.50 -11.00
N LEU A 167 -14.35 -10.51 -11.48
CA LEU A 167 -15.21 -10.41 -12.68
C LEU A 167 -16.59 -9.82 -12.38
N ILE A 168 -17.19 -10.16 -11.22
CA ILE A 168 -18.54 -9.71 -10.85
C ILE A 168 -18.58 -8.19 -10.62
N ILE A 169 -17.62 -7.60 -9.90
CA ILE A 169 -17.62 -6.16 -9.59
C ILE A 169 -17.73 -5.26 -10.82
N PRO A 170 -16.86 -5.38 -11.85
CA PRO A 170 -16.96 -4.53 -13.04
C PRO A 170 -18.26 -4.77 -13.84
N LEU A 171 -18.81 -6.00 -13.83
CA LEU A 171 -20.13 -6.27 -14.42
C LEU A 171 -21.25 -5.54 -13.66
N LEU A 172 -21.22 -5.54 -12.32
CA LEU A 172 -22.18 -4.78 -11.51
C LEU A 172 -22.02 -3.27 -11.72
N LEU A 173 -20.79 -2.75 -11.80
CA LEU A 173 -20.53 -1.35 -12.16
C LEU A 173 -21.15 -0.99 -13.52
N ARG A 174 -20.99 -1.87 -14.52
CA ARG A 174 -21.46 -1.66 -15.90
C ARG A 174 -22.98 -1.75 -16.04
N PHE A 175 -23.60 -2.80 -15.51
CA PHE A 175 -24.99 -3.15 -15.82
C PHE A 175 -26.00 -2.74 -14.74
N VAL A 176 -25.57 -2.71 -13.48
CA VAL A 176 -26.44 -2.33 -12.34
C VAL A 176 -26.30 -0.84 -12.05
N ILE A 177 -25.07 -0.36 -11.83
CA ILE A 177 -24.79 1.09 -11.66
C ILE A 177 -24.89 1.85 -13.00
N LYS A 178 -25.04 1.14 -14.12
CA LYS A 178 -25.18 1.69 -15.48
C LYS A 178 -23.99 2.57 -15.88
N HIS A 179 -22.78 2.29 -15.34
CA HIS A 179 -21.57 3.03 -15.71
C HIS A 179 -21.19 2.76 -17.17
N LYS A 180 -21.02 3.82 -17.96
CA LYS A 180 -20.64 3.71 -19.37
C LYS A 180 -19.51 4.66 -19.71
N PHE A 181 -18.51 4.13 -20.42
CA PHE A 181 -17.51 4.96 -21.09
C PHE A 181 -18.18 5.78 -22.18
N ASP A 182 -18.00 7.09 -22.12
CA ASP A 182 -18.48 7.97 -23.18
C ASP A 182 -17.46 8.02 -24.32
N VAL A 183 -17.64 7.14 -25.30
CA VAL A 183 -16.73 6.99 -26.45
C VAL A 183 -16.65 8.27 -27.28
N LYS A 184 -17.70 9.11 -27.28
CA LYS A 184 -17.72 10.37 -28.04
C LYS A 184 -16.95 11.49 -27.32
N ASN A 185 -16.70 11.35 -26.02
CA ASN A 185 -16.03 12.37 -25.23
C ASN A 185 -14.50 12.25 -25.29
N LYS A 186 -13.86 13.07 -26.12
CA LYS A 186 -12.39 13.13 -26.23
C LYS A 186 -11.66 13.39 -24.90
N LYS A 187 -12.28 14.13 -23.96
CA LYS A 187 -11.67 14.37 -22.64
C LYS A 187 -11.67 13.11 -21.79
N GLU A 188 -12.69 12.26 -21.92
CA GLU A 188 -12.76 10.99 -21.19
C GLU A 188 -11.67 10.02 -21.65
N TRP A 189 -11.45 9.93 -22.97
CA TRP A 189 -10.28 9.24 -23.55
C TRP A 189 -8.95 9.80 -23.04
N GLY A 190 -8.78 11.13 -23.06
CA GLY A 190 -7.56 11.75 -22.56
C GLY A 190 -7.27 11.41 -21.10
N TYR A 191 -8.28 11.47 -20.21
CA TYR A 191 -8.10 11.07 -18.82
C TYR A 191 -7.80 9.59 -18.65
N PHE A 192 -8.46 8.72 -19.41
CA PHE A 192 -8.21 7.29 -19.36
C PHE A 192 -6.79 6.96 -19.82
N ALA A 193 -6.35 7.51 -20.96
CA ALA A 193 -5.03 7.28 -21.54
C ALA A 193 -3.88 7.82 -20.68
N ILE A 194 -4.11 8.87 -19.88
CA ILE A 194 -3.11 9.41 -18.95
C ILE A 194 -3.12 8.67 -17.62
N LEU A 195 -4.30 8.42 -17.03
CA LEU A 195 -4.38 7.81 -15.70
C LEU A 195 -4.08 6.32 -15.71
N LEU A 196 -4.42 5.58 -16.77
CA LEU A 196 -4.16 4.14 -16.81
C LEU A 196 -2.65 3.81 -16.67
N PRO A 197 -1.74 4.41 -17.46
CA PRO A 197 -0.29 4.20 -17.27
C PRO A 197 0.19 4.62 -15.89
N LEU A 198 -0.30 5.74 -15.34
CA LEU A 198 0.07 6.19 -14.00
C LEU A 198 -0.34 5.18 -12.94
N VAL A 199 -1.57 4.68 -13.02
CA VAL A 199 -2.12 3.66 -12.13
C VAL A 199 -1.32 2.35 -12.24
N ILE A 200 -0.92 1.95 -13.45
CA ILE A 200 -0.07 0.78 -13.68
C ILE A 200 1.30 0.97 -12.98
N ILE A 201 1.97 2.10 -13.22
CA ILE A 201 3.30 2.40 -12.66
C ILE A 201 3.26 2.57 -11.14
N THR A 202 2.19 3.14 -10.57
CA THR A 202 2.09 3.30 -9.11
C THR A 202 1.83 2.00 -8.37
N THR A 203 1.32 0.97 -9.08
CA THR A 203 0.84 -0.27 -8.48
C THR A 203 1.76 -1.44 -8.85
N ILE A 204 3.07 -1.25 -8.64
CA ILE A 204 4.08 -2.27 -8.93
C ILE A 204 4.11 -3.31 -7.78
N PRO A 205 3.93 -4.62 -8.06
CA PRO A 205 4.17 -5.66 -7.07
C PRO A 205 5.64 -5.69 -6.66
N VAL A 206 5.93 -6.02 -5.40
CA VAL A 206 7.31 -6.14 -4.88
C VAL A 206 8.16 -7.10 -5.73
N THR A 207 7.54 -8.16 -6.23
CA THR A 207 8.20 -9.21 -7.02
C THR A 207 8.63 -8.75 -8.42
N LEU A 208 8.00 -7.71 -8.96
CA LEU A 208 8.11 -7.36 -10.38
C LEU A 208 9.52 -6.89 -10.79
N PRO A 209 10.21 -5.98 -10.06
CA PRO A 209 11.52 -5.51 -10.52
C PRO A 209 12.55 -6.64 -10.56
N GLN A 210 12.58 -7.50 -9.54
CA GLN A 210 13.50 -8.64 -9.52
C GLN A 210 13.12 -9.69 -10.57
N SER A 211 11.83 -9.93 -10.81
CA SER A 211 11.40 -10.94 -11.79
C SER A 211 11.71 -10.52 -13.23
N LEU A 212 11.61 -9.23 -13.55
CA LEU A 212 11.88 -8.70 -14.88
C LEU A 212 13.37 -8.45 -15.14
N PHE A 213 14.10 -7.96 -14.15
CA PHE A 213 15.48 -7.48 -14.34
C PHE A 213 16.53 -8.35 -13.65
N GLY A 214 16.12 -9.35 -12.87
CA GLY A 214 17.01 -10.21 -12.09
C GLY A 214 17.58 -9.54 -10.85
N PHE A 215 18.43 -10.28 -10.14
CA PHE A 215 19.15 -9.74 -8.99
C PHE A 215 20.29 -8.82 -9.43
N THR A 216 20.51 -7.76 -8.67
CA THR A 216 21.54 -6.75 -8.97
C THR A 216 22.58 -6.73 -7.86
N ASN A 217 23.87 -6.76 -8.20
CA ASN A 217 24.96 -6.65 -7.20
C ASN A 217 25.24 -5.20 -6.78
N LYS A 218 24.32 -4.27 -7.06
CA LYS A 218 24.41 -2.86 -6.66
C LYS A 218 23.51 -2.63 -5.46
N TYR A 219 24.03 -2.03 -4.40
CA TYR A 219 23.30 -1.78 -3.15
C TYR A 219 22.85 -0.31 -3.09
N MET A 220 21.63 -0.05 -2.59
CA MET A 220 21.18 1.33 -2.31
C MET A 220 21.64 1.78 -0.92
N LYS A 221 22.95 1.87 -0.70
CA LYS A 221 23.49 2.38 0.57
C LYS A 221 23.19 3.88 0.75
N PRO A 222 23.14 4.40 1.99
CA PRO A 222 22.93 5.82 2.25
C PRO A 222 23.87 6.71 1.41
N PHE A 223 23.30 7.78 0.86
CA PHE A 223 23.96 8.78 0.00
C PHE A 223 24.72 8.28 -1.24
N THR A 224 24.52 7.03 -1.66
CA THR A 224 25.00 6.56 -2.97
C THR A 224 24.18 7.11 -4.13
N VAL A 225 24.71 7.09 -5.36
CA VAL A 225 23.98 7.56 -6.56
C VAL A 225 22.60 6.91 -6.73
N PRO A 226 22.44 5.58 -6.62
CA PRO A 226 21.12 4.95 -6.70
C PRO A 226 20.14 5.47 -5.63
N HIS A 227 20.64 5.68 -4.42
CA HIS A 227 19.84 6.19 -3.31
C HIS A 227 19.40 7.64 -3.55
N LEU A 228 20.31 8.52 -4.02
CA LEU A 228 19.98 9.91 -4.36
C LEU A 228 18.94 9.98 -5.49
N ILE A 229 19.07 9.15 -6.53
CA ILE A 229 18.07 9.04 -7.60
C ILE A 229 16.70 8.70 -7.02
N TRP A 230 16.64 7.75 -6.07
CA TRP A 230 15.39 7.38 -5.42
C TRP A 230 14.79 8.54 -4.60
N LEU A 231 15.60 9.27 -3.83
CA LEU A 231 15.13 10.44 -3.09
C LEU A 231 14.57 11.53 -4.02
N PHE A 232 15.21 11.80 -5.15
CA PHE A 232 14.68 12.72 -6.16
C PHE A 232 13.38 12.20 -6.77
N LEU A 233 13.27 10.90 -7.04
CA LEU A 233 12.05 10.27 -7.54
C LEU A 233 10.86 10.49 -6.58
N ILE A 234 11.07 10.34 -5.27
CA ILE A 234 10.04 10.62 -4.25
C ILE A 234 9.54 12.07 -4.35
N LEU A 235 10.45 13.03 -4.46
CA LEU A 235 10.10 14.44 -4.61
C LEU A 235 9.32 14.71 -5.91
N PHE A 236 9.77 14.14 -7.03
CA PHE A 236 9.08 14.30 -8.31
C PHE A 236 7.69 13.67 -8.31
N ILE A 237 7.52 12.49 -7.70
CA ILE A 237 6.21 11.84 -7.56
C ILE A 237 5.28 12.72 -6.73
N TYR A 238 5.74 13.22 -5.57
CA TYR A 238 4.95 14.11 -4.73
C TYR A 238 4.51 15.38 -5.49
N ILE A 239 5.45 16.07 -6.13
CA ILE A 239 5.17 17.29 -6.90
C ILE A 239 4.23 17.00 -8.06
N GLY A 240 4.46 15.91 -8.82
CA GLY A 240 3.64 15.51 -9.95
C GLY A 240 2.20 15.22 -9.54
N LEU A 241 1.99 14.45 -8.47
CA LEU A 241 0.66 14.17 -7.92
C LEU A 241 -0.02 15.44 -7.41
N TYR A 242 0.69 16.30 -6.67
CA TYR A 242 0.14 17.56 -6.20
C TYR A 242 -0.29 18.47 -7.36
N LEU A 243 0.57 18.70 -8.35
CA LEU A 243 0.27 19.56 -9.49
C LEU A 243 -0.86 18.99 -10.36
N GLY A 244 -0.91 17.67 -10.55
CA GLY A 244 -1.94 16.99 -11.34
C GLY A 244 -3.34 17.05 -10.71
N PHE A 245 -3.42 17.05 -9.37
CA PHE A 245 -4.69 16.94 -8.63
C PHE A 245 -5.10 18.17 -7.82
N ARG A 246 -4.23 19.18 -7.61
CA ARG A 246 -4.55 20.35 -6.76
C ARG A 246 -5.82 21.11 -7.17
N PHE A 247 -6.06 21.24 -8.48
CA PHE A 247 -7.22 21.94 -9.05
C PHE A 247 -8.40 21.01 -9.37
N ARG A 248 -8.35 19.76 -8.93
CA ARG A 248 -9.45 18.81 -9.11
C ARG A 248 -10.43 18.93 -7.94
N ASN A 249 -11.67 18.52 -8.17
CA ASN A 249 -12.69 18.48 -7.12
C ASN A 249 -12.27 17.56 -5.95
N LYS A 250 -12.89 17.77 -4.79
CA LYS A 250 -12.62 17.00 -3.56
C LYS A 250 -12.73 15.49 -3.78
N ASP A 251 -13.71 15.05 -4.57
CA ASP A 251 -13.89 13.62 -4.90
C ASP A 251 -12.70 13.04 -5.66
N ASN A 252 -12.17 13.71 -6.69
CA ASN A 252 -11.01 13.19 -7.43
C ASN A 252 -9.74 13.22 -6.57
N ARG A 253 -9.56 14.26 -5.76
CA ARG A 253 -8.44 14.32 -4.80
C ARG A 253 -8.53 13.18 -3.78
N TYR A 254 -9.72 12.89 -3.27
CA TYR A 254 -9.96 11.78 -2.35
C TYR A 254 -9.73 10.42 -3.03
N THR A 255 -10.15 10.26 -4.28
CA THR A 255 -9.92 9.03 -5.06
C THR A 255 -8.44 8.69 -5.17
N VAL A 256 -7.56 9.67 -5.41
CA VAL A 256 -6.11 9.43 -5.46
C VAL A 256 -5.58 8.96 -4.11
N ILE A 257 -5.93 9.65 -3.03
CA ILE A 257 -5.50 9.28 -1.69
C ILE A 257 -5.99 7.89 -1.32
N LEU A 258 -7.26 7.57 -1.60
CA LEU A 258 -7.82 6.24 -1.34
C LEU A 258 -7.12 5.16 -2.17
N TYR A 259 -6.89 5.40 -3.47
CA TYR A 259 -6.22 4.44 -4.35
C TYR A 259 -4.81 4.12 -3.84
N LEU A 260 -4.02 5.14 -3.54
CA LEU A 260 -2.66 4.97 -3.03
C LEU A 260 -2.63 4.29 -1.66
N SER A 261 -3.58 4.60 -0.76
CA SER A 261 -3.68 3.95 0.54
C SER A 261 -4.06 2.46 0.43
N LEU A 262 -4.96 2.11 -0.50
CA LEU A 262 -5.31 0.72 -0.78
C LEU A 262 -4.09 -0.04 -1.31
N TYR A 263 -3.36 0.55 -2.26
CA TYR A 263 -2.14 -0.05 -2.78
C TYR A 263 -1.07 -0.21 -1.70
N LEU A 264 -0.76 0.83 -0.91
CA LEU A 264 0.23 0.76 0.17
C LEU A 264 -0.09 -0.38 1.15
N PHE A 265 -1.36 -0.54 1.51
CA PHE A 265 -1.79 -1.63 2.39
C PHE A 265 -1.48 -3.00 1.78
N LEU A 266 -1.85 -3.23 0.53
CA LEU A 266 -1.60 -4.50 -0.17
C LEU A 266 -0.10 -4.73 -0.39
N HIS A 267 0.63 -3.70 -0.82
CA HIS A 267 2.06 -3.73 -1.05
C HIS A 267 2.81 -4.11 0.23
N TYR A 268 2.46 -3.49 1.35
CA TYR A 268 3.07 -3.83 2.64
C TYR A 268 2.85 -5.32 2.96
N ASN A 269 1.62 -5.82 2.83
CA ASN A 269 1.29 -7.22 3.14
C ASN A 269 2.02 -8.24 2.27
N GLN A 270 2.55 -7.85 1.11
CA GLN A 270 3.38 -8.75 0.31
C GLN A 270 4.61 -9.22 1.10
N ILE A 271 5.13 -8.47 2.09
CA ILE A 271 6.26 -8.90 2.94
C ILE A 271 6.10 -10.32 3.52
N TYR A 272 4.87 -10.71 3.84
CA TYR A 272 4.54 -11.99 4.47
C TYR A 272 4.63 -13.17 3.52
N LEU A 273 4.66 -12.92 2.20
CA LEU A 273 4.90 -13.94 1.21
C LEU A 273 6.30 -14.56 1.32
N MET A 274 7.26 -13.81 1.88
CA MET A 274 8.65 -14.26 2.05
C MET A 274 8.90 -15.02 3.34
N ASP A 275 8.26 -14.63 4.44
CA ASP A 275 8.24 -15.37 5.71
C ASP A 275 7.38 -14.61 6.73
N PHE A 276 6.54 -15.36 7.44
CA PHE A 276 5.63 -14.89 8.47
C PHE A 276 6.22 -15.20 9.84
N ASN A 277 6.80 -14.18 10.48
CA ASN A 277 7.46 -14.31 11.78
C ASN A 277 7.09 -13.14 12.71
N MET A 278 7.37 -13.30 14.01
CA MET A 278 7.02 -12.31 15.01
C MET A 278 7.74 -10.96 14.80
N LYS A 279 8.97 -10.98 14.29
CA LYS A 279 9.76 -9.76 14.01
C LYS A 279 9.13 -8.88 12.92
N ARG A 280 8.40 -9.49 12.00
CA ARG A 280 7.78 -8.86 10.81
C ARG A 280 6.33 -8.46 11.03
N LEU A 281 5.77 -8.72 12.21
CA LEU A 281 4.47 -8.18 12.57
C LEU A 281 4.51 -6.64 12.46
N PRO A 282 3.38 -5.99 12.14
CA PRO A 282 3.34 -4.57 11.80
C PRO A 282 3.40 -3.68 13.06
N PHE A 283 4.32 -3.97 13.98
CA PHE A 283 4.60 -3.17 15.16
C PHE A 283 5.72 -2.17 14.94
N GLN A 284 6.47 -2.28 13.85
CA GLN A 284 7.34 -1.19 13.40
C GLN A 284 6.49 0.00 12.96
N LEU A 285 6.90 1.22 13.30
CA LEU A 285 6.04 2.40 13.13
C LEU A 285 5.66 2.64 11.67
N CYS A 286 6.60 2.49 10.73
CA CYS A 286 6.37 2.64 9.29
C CYS A 286 5.39 1.56 8.77
N ASN A 287 5.62 0.30 9.13
CA ASN A 287 4.77 -0.84 8.83
C ASN A 287 3.35 -0.63 9.33
N LEU A 288 3.20 -0.23 10.59
CA LEU A 288 1.91 0.13 11.18
C LEU A 288 1.27 1.29 10.40
N GLY A 289 2.08 2.25 9.95
CA GLY A 289 1.68 3.36 9.09
C GLY A 289 0.92 2.94 7.84
N ALA A 290 1.35 1.87 7.16
CA ALA A 290 0.66 1.35 5.98
C ALA A 290 -0.83 1.02 6.27
N TYR A 291 -1.12 0.48 7.45
CA TYR A 291 -2.48 0.20 7.91
C TYR A 291 -3.20 1.47 8.37
N LEU A 292 -2.54 2.27 9.21
CA LEU A 292 -3.16 3.45 9.81
C LEU A 292 -3.51 4.51 8.76
N ILE A 293 -2.73 4.64 7.69
CA ILE A 293 -3.03 5.53 6.57
C ILE A 293 -4.36 5.13 5.92
N LEU A 294 -4.55 3.87 5.55
CA LEU A 294 -5.82 3.41 4.97
C LEU A 294 -7.00 3.60 5.94
N ILE A 295 -6.83 3.21 7.21
CA ILE A 295 -7.84 3.38 8.25
C ILE A 295 -8.20 4.86 8.42
N SER A 296 -7.22 5.77 8.39
CA SER A 296 -7.44 7.20 8.52
C SER A 296 -8.28 7.76 7.37
N VAL A 297 -8.04 7.29 6.15
CA VAL A 297 -8.78 7.70 4.95
C VAL A 297 -10.22 7.19 4.98
N ILE A 298 -10.45 5.98 5.51
CA ILE A 298 -11.80 5.39 5.65
C ILE A 298 -12.60 6.10 6.76
N ILE A 299 -12.02 6.22 7.96
CA ILE A 299 -12.68 6.80 9.14
C ILE A 299 -12.82 8.32 9.02
N LYS A 300 -11.90 8.98 8.31
CA LYS A 300 -11.85 10.45 8.10
C LYS A 300 -11.80 11.26 9.40
N LYS A 301 -11.26 10.68 10.48
CA LYS A 301 -11.13 11.36 11.77
C LYS A 301 -9.79 12.11 11.86
N GLN A 302 -9.87 13.43 11.92
CA GLN A 302 -8.68 14.30 11.98
C GLN A 302 -7.74 13.97 13.15
N SER A 303 -8.28 13.58 14.32
CA SER A 303 -7.44 13.27 15.47
C SER A 303 -6.52 12.07 15.22
N PHE A 304 -7.03 11.06 14.53
CA PHE A 304 -6.29 9.87 14.17
C PHE A 304 -5.29 10.17 13.05
N PHE A 305 -5.71 10.93 12.04
CA PHE A 305 -4.82 11.37 10.98
C PHE A 305 -3.65 12.24 11.48
N ASN A 306 -3.86 13.08 12.50
CA ASN A 306 -2.78 13.86 13.11
C ASN A 306 -1.66 12.97 13.66
N PHE A 307 -2.00 11.83 14.28
CA PHE A 307 -1.00 10.86 14.73
C PHE A 307 -0.25 10.27 13.54
N VAL A 308 -0.97 9.80 12.51
CA VAL A 308 -0.36 9.25 11.29
C VAL A 308 0.60 10.25 10.64
N LEU A 309 0.17 11.50 10.46
CA LEU A 309 1.00 12.54 9.86
C LEU A 309 2.27 12.82 10.68
N ILE A 310 2.15 13.00 12.00
CA ILE A 310 3.25 13.45 12.85
C ILE A 310 4.20 12.30 13.22
N ALA A 311 3.72 11.06 13.32
CA ALA A 311 4.55 9.91 13.66
C ALA A 311 5.19 9.26 12.42
N ASN A 312 4.40 9.03 11.36
CA ASN A 312 4.85 8.24 10.21
C ASN A 312 5.70 9.04 9.22
N VAL A 313 5.42 10.32 9.00
CA VAL A 313 6.23 11.12 8.06
C VAL A 313 7.66 11.30 8.57
N PRO A 314 7.92 11.67 9.84
CA PRO A 314 9.29 11.76 10.34
C PRO A 314 9.98 10.40 10.41
N GLY A 315 9.26 9.34 10.82
CA GLY A 315 9.80 7.98 10.87
C GLY A 315 10.21 7.47 9.49
N SER A 316 9.35 7.64 8.48
CA SER A 316 9.68 7.28 7.09
C SER A 316 10.80 8.16 6.52
N LEU A 317 10.90 9.43 6.90
CA LEU A 317 12.02 10.29 6.51
C LEU A 317 13.36 9.77 7.06
N ILE A 318 13.42 9.33 8.32
CA ILE A 318 14.64 8.72 8.88
C ILE A 318 15.00 7.46 8.09
N ALA A 319 14.04 6.55 7.87
CA ALA A 319 14.28 5.31 7.14
C ALA A 319 14.70 5.55 5.69
N LEU A 320 14.10 6.52 5.01
CA LEU A 320 14.49 6.90 3.65
C LEU A 320 15.88 7.51 3.60
N CYS A 321 16.28 8.35 4.57
CA CYS A 321 17.61 8.94 4.60
C CYS A 321 18.72 7.96 5.03
N MET A 322 18.36 6.99 5.89
CA MET A 322 19.26 5.98 6.45
C MET A 322 18.69 4.57 6.20
N PRO A 323 18.66 4.11 4.94
CA PRO A 323 18.14 2.79 4.60
C PRO A 323 18.96 1.68 5.26
N ASP A 324 18.28 0.75 5.91
CA ASP A 324 18.86 -0.47 6.51
C ASP A 324 18.59 -1.67 5.59
N VAL A 325 19.11 -1.61 4.36
CA VAL A 325 18.96 -2.68 3.37
C VAL A 325 20.33 -3.10 2.83
N ASN A 326 20.64 -4.39 2.96
CA ASN A 326 21.92 -4.98 2.55
C ASN A 326 21.79 -5.92 1.34
N GLU A 327 20.80 -5.66 0.48
CA GLU A 327 20.53 -6.46 -0.71
C GLU A 327 20.64 -5.67 -2.01
N GLY A 328 20.57 -6.38 -3.14
CA GLY A 328 20.54 -5.78 -4.46
C GLY A 328 19.42 -4.75 -4.63
N MET A 329 19.71 -3.71 -5.38
CA MET A 329 18.83 -2.55 -5.64
C MET A 329 17.42 -2.94 -6.12
N LEU A 330 17.34 -3.98 -6.95
CA LEU A 330 16.08 -4.50 -7.48
C LEU A 330 15.57 -5.72 -6.72
N SER A 331 16.20 -6.10 -5.61
CA SER A 331 15.75 -7.23 -4.83
C SER A 331 14.40 -6.97 -4.20
N TYR A 332 13.69 -8.06 -3.92
CA TYR A 332 12.40 -8.05 -3.23
C TYR A 332 12.42 -7.16 -1.99
N TRP A 333 13.41 -7.35 -1.12
CA TRP A 333 13.51 -6.63 0.15
C TRP A 333 13.80 -5.15 -0.05
N ASN A 334 14.66 -4.81 -1.01
CA ASN A 334 14.98 -3.42 -1.30
C ASN A 334 13.78 -2.68 -1.90
N ILE A 335 13.09 -3.29 -2.85
CA ILE A 335 11.91 -2.71 -3.48
C ILE A 335 10.77 -2.54 -2.49
N HIS A 336 10.51 -3.56 -1.65
CA HIS A 336 9.51 -3.47 -0.59
C HIS A 336 9.80 -2.30 0.34
N PHE A 337 11.02 -2.23 0.88
CA PHE A 337 11.45 -1.17 1.78
C PHE A 337 11.21 0.21 1.17
N TYR A 338 11.70 0.45 -0.04
CA TYR A 338 11.66 1.78 -0.64
C TYR A 338 10.27 2.21 -1.08
N ILE A 339 9.46 1.30 -1.64
CA ILE A 339 8.08 1.63 -2.06
C ILE A 339 7.19 1.87 -0.84
N GLU A 340 7.28 1.02 0.20
CA GLU A 340 6.53 1.20 1.43
C GLU A 340 6.83 2.57 2.06
N HIS A 341 8.12 2.86 2.33
CA HIS A 341 8.51 4.09 3.01
C HIS A 341 8.23 5.33 2.17
N MET A 342 8.35 5.25 0.84
CA MET A 342 7.93 6.32 -0.07
C MET A 342 6.44 6.64 0.10
N TRP A 343 5.55 5.65 0.09
CA TRP A 343 4.12 5.91 0.19
C TRP A 343 3.67 6.30 1.59
N VAL A 344 4.30 5.75 2.64
CA VAL A 344 4.11 6.18 4.03
C VAL A 344 4.50 7.65 4.21
N PHE A 345 5.52 8.13 3.49
CA PHE A 345 5.92 9.53 3.46
C PHE A 345 4.98 10.41 2.61
N ILE A 346 4.71 10.00 1.37
CA ILE A 346 3.98 10.82 0.38
C ILE A 346 2.50 10.96 0.75
N ILE A 347 1.79 9.88 1.11
CA ILE A 347 0.33 9.90 1.22
C ILE A 347 -0.17 10.89 2.28
N PRO A 348 0.35 10.92 3.53
CA PRO A 348 -0.11 11.88 4.53
C PRO A 348 0.16 13.33 4.12
N LEU A 349 1.35 13.63 3.58
CA LEU A 349 1.69 14.96 3.07
C LEU A 349 0.78 15.38 1.92
N LEU A 350 0.53 14.46 0.99
CA LEU A 350 -0.33 14.70 -0.16
C LEU A 350 -1.77 14.95 0.29
N ALA A 351 -2.27 14.18 1.26
CA ALA A 351 -3.64 14.31 1.77
C ALA A 351 -3.89 15.68 2.45
N VAL A 352 -2.89 16.25 3.13
CA VAL A 352 -2.98 17.63 3.64
C VAL A 352 -2.85 18.66 2.51
N SER A 353 -1.87 18.49 1.61
CA SER A 353 -1.64 19.45 0.51
C SER A 353 -2.82 19.56 -0.47
N LEU A 354 -3.54 18.45 -0.68
CA LEU A 354 -4.77 18.35 -1.47
C LEU A 354 -6.03 18.72 -0.66
N ARG A 355 -5.88 19.17 0.58
CA ARG A 355 -6.99 19.57 1.47
C ARG A 355 -8.04 18.47 1.67
N ILE A 356 -7.61 17.21 1.75
CA ILE A 356 -8.46 16.07 2.15
C ILE A 356 -8.57 16.00 3.66
N PHE A 357 -7.45 16.23 4.35
CA PHE A 357 -7.42 16.45 5.79
C PHE A 357 -7.06 17.90 6.10
N GLU A 358 -7.46 18.35 7.28
CA GLU A 358 -7.09 19.67 7.77
C GLU A 358 -5.60 19.73 8.07
N ARG A 359 -5.06 20.94 7.98
CA ARG A 359 -3.69 21.23 8.42
C ARG A 359 -3.57 21.04 9.93
N PRO A 360 -2.38 20.65 10.42
CA PRO A 360 -2.21 20.31 11.83
C PRO A 360 -2.35 21.56 12.73
N LYS A 361 -3.39 21.54 13.58
CA LYS A 361 -3.69 22.57 14.60
C LYS A 361 -2.90 22.31 15.90
N LYS A 362 -3.05 23.17 16.93
CA LYS A 362 -2.35 22.99 18.24
C LYS A 362 -2.63 21.62 18.88
N ASN A 363 -3.86 21.12 18.78
CA ASN A 363 -4.26 19.83 19.33
C ASN A 363 -3.63 18.62 18.61
N ALA A 364 -3.01 18.81 17.45
CA ALA A 364 -2.36 17.73 16.71
C ALA A 364 -1.19 17.12 17.51
N LEU A 365 -0.43 17.94 18.23
CA LEU A 365 0.66 17.44 19.08
C LEU A 365 0.13 16.61 20.26
N LYS A 366 -1.00 17.02 20.86
CA LYS A 366 -1.68 16.23 21.91
C LYS A 366 -2.11 14.86 21.37
N HIS A 367 -2.74 14.82 20.20
CA HIS A 367 -3.16 13.56 19.58
C HIS A 367 -1.96 12.65 19.25
N PHE A 368 -0.86 13.25 18.76
CA PHE A 368 0.39 12.54 18.55
C PHE A 368 0.94 11.94 19.84
N MET A 369 1.08 12.74 20.91
CA MET A 369 1.65 12.27 22.18
C MET A 369 0.85 11.12 22.76
N ILE A 370 -0.49 11.20 22.75
CA ILE A 370 -1.35 10.10 23.22
C ILE A 370 -1.15 8.86 22.34
N GLY A 371 -1.28 9.00 21.01
CA GLY A 371 -1.15 7.87 20.08
C GLY A 371 0.23 7.20 20.15
N PHE A 372 1.29 8.00 20.21
CA PHE A 372 2.66 7.51 20.30
C PHE A 372 2.96 6.87 21.64
N SER A 373 2.44 7.40 22.76
CA SER A 373 2.55 6.75 24.07
C SER A 373 1.89 5.38 24.07
N CYS A 374 0.66 5.27 23.57
CA CYS A 374 -0.04 4.00 23.47
C CYS A 374 0.74 3.00 22.58
N TYR A 375 1.18 3.45 21.40
CA TYR A 375 2.01 2.64 20.50
C TYR A 375 3.30 2.15 21.16
N PHE A 376 4.01 3.05 21.85
CA PHE A 376 5.28 2.75 22.49
C PHE A 376 5.12 1.72 23.60
N VAL A 377 4.09 1.87 24.44
CA VAL A 377 3.76 0.88 25.48
C VAL A 377 3.46 -0.49 24.86
N VAL A 378 2.71 -0.55 23.77
CA VAL A 378 2.46 -1.81 23.04
C VAL A 378 3.75 -2.42 22.52
N CYS A 379 4.65 -1.64 21.94
CA CYS A 379 5.95 -2.14 21.45
C CYS A 379 6.86 -2.62 22.59
N ALA A 380 6.90 -1.87 23.70
CA ALA A 380 7.71 -2.20 24.87
C ALA A 380 7.19 -3.47 25.56
N LEU A 381 5.90 -3.53 25.90
CA LEU A 381 5.33 -4.71 26.54
C LEU A 381 5.33 -5.92 25.61
N GLY A 382 4.94 -5.73 24.34
CA GLY A 382 4.93 -6.79 23.34
C GLY A 382 6.33 -7.35 23.07
N GLY A 383 7.34 -6.48 23.02
CA GLY A 383 8.73 -6.89 22.83
C GLY A 383 9.32 -7.58 24.07
N ILE A 384 8.98 -7.13 25.28
CA ILE A 384 9.34 -7.84 26.53
C ILE A 384 8.70 -9.23 26.53
N VAL A 385 7.40 -9.34 26.22
CA VAL A 385 6.72 -10.64 26.21
C VAL A 385 7.34 -11.58 25.18
N ALA A 386 7.55 -11.07 23.96
CA ALA A 386 8.16 -11.83 22.88
C ALA A 386 9.57 -12.30 23.21
N ASN A 387 10.42 -11.42 23.74
CA ASN A 387 11.83 -11.71 23.98
C ASN A 387 12.12 -12.46 25.29
N CYS A 388 11.37 -12.20 26.36
CA CYS A 388 11.62 -12.79 27.68
C CYS A 388 10.85 -14.10 27.92
N PHE A 389 9.67 -14.28 27.31
CA PHE A 389 8.81 -15.44 27.61
C PHE A 389 8.54 -16.35 26.42
N LEU A 390 8.48 -15.78 25.21
CA LEU A 390 8.15 -16.55 24.01
C LEU A 390 9.37 -16.95 23.18
N TYR A 391 10.51 -16.28 23.39
CA TYR A 391 11.70 -16.47 22.58
C TYR A 391 12.19 -17.93 22.60
N LYS A 392 12.32 -18.49 21.41
CA LYS A 392 12.92 -19.80 21.16
C LYS A 392 14.05 -19.64 20.14
N PRO A 393 15.31 -19.88 20.53
CA PRO A 393 16.43 -19.85 19.60
C PRO A 393 16.16 -20.75 18.38
N PHE A 394 16.45 -20.25 17.18
CA PHE A 394 16.29 -20.96 15.90
C PHE A 394 14.85 -21.33 15.49
N ASP A 395 13.83 -20.95 16.26
CA ASP A 395 12.44 -21.07 15.83
C ASP A 395 12.13 -20.05 14.70
N GLN A 396 11.34 -20.45 13.71
CA GLN A 396 11.02 -19.58 12.57
C GLN A 396 10.12 -18.40 12.99
N PHE A 397 9.19 -18.62 13.91
CA PHE A 397 8.21 -17.62 14.33
C PHE A 397 8.66 -16.89 15.60
N PHE A 398 9.05 -17.64 16.64
CA PHE A 398 9.34 -17.15 17.99
C PHE A 398 10.80 -16.70 18.18
N ASN A 399 11.35 -16.02 17.17
CA ASN A 399 12.72 -15.50 17.20
C ASN A 399 12.77 -14.06 17.74
N LYS A 400 13.94 -13.62 18.23
CA LYS A 400 14.17 -12.32 18.89
C LYS A 400 13.60 -11.13 18.10
N VAL A 401 12.70 -10.37 18.71
CA VAL A 401 12.08 -9.18 18.09
C VAL A 401 12.78 -7.90 18.51
N ASN A 402 12.71 -6.87 17.66
CA ASN A 402 13.22 -5.54 17.94
C ASN A 402 12.24 -4.47 17.46
N TYR A 403 11.05 -4.45 18.07
CA TYR A 403 10.05 -3.44 17.73
C TYR A 403 10.57 -2.03 18.03
N PHE A 404 10.40 -1.12 17.07
CA PHE A 404 10.81 0.28 17.18
C PHE A 404 12.29 0.50 17.57
N TYR A 405 13.17 -0.49 17.34
CA TYR A 405 14.60 -0.42 17.66
C TYR A 405 14.94 -0.17 19.14
N ILE A 406 14.02 -0.47 20.07
CA ILE A 406 14.21 -0.19 21.51
C ILE A 406 14.85 -1.36 22.27
N PHE A 407 15.00 -2.53 21.63
CA PHE A 407 15.58 -3.73 22.23
C PHE A 407 16.98 -4.06 21.70
N ASP A 408 17.36 -3.46 20.57
CA ASP A 408 18.70 -3.51 20.03
C ASP A 408 19.42 -2.19 20.28
N THR A 409 20.69 -2.27 20.64
CA THR A 409 21.53 -1.11 20.94
C THR A 409 22.34 -0.63 19.74
N THR A 410 22.02 -1.12 18.53
CA THR A 410 22.63 -0.65 17.27
C THR A 410 22.54 0.87 17.09
N VAL A 411 21.46 1.51 17.56
CA VAL A 411 21.32 2.98 17.56
C VAL A 411 22.42 3.68 18.36
N LEU A 412 22.99 3.03 19.38
CA LEU A 412 24.11 3.60 20.15
C LEU A 412 25.39 3.76 19.31
N GLY A 413 25.53 3.02 18.20
CA GLY A 413 26.60 3.25 17.24
C GLY A 413 26.50 4.62 16.56
N VAL A 414 25.28 5.14 16.41
CA VAL A 414 25.00 6.47 15.86
C VAL A 414 24.94 7.53 16.95
N LEU A 415 24.47 7.17 18.15
CA LEU A 415 24.34 8.05 19.31
C LEU A 415 25.21 7.57 20.48
N PRO A 416 26.55 7.65 20.37
CA PRO A 416 27.47 7.06 21.36
C PRO A 416 27.37 7.72 22.75
N PHE A 417 26.87 8.95 22.83
CA PHE A 417 26.60 9.63 24.10
C PHE A 417 25.51 8.95 24.94
N LEU A 418 24.71 8.05 24.34
CA LEU A 418 23.73 7.23 25.05
C LEU A 418 24.32 5.94 25.63
N ASN A 419 25.61 5.64 25.44
CA ASN A 419 26.20 4.38 25.92
C ASN A 419 26.05 4.14 27.43
N PHE A 420 25.95 5.21 28.23
CA PHE A 420 25.73 5.10 29.68
C PHE A 420 24.42 4.37 30.03
N THR A 421 23.44 4.32 29.12
CA THR A 421 22.19 3.60 29.36
C THR A 421 22.38 2.10 29.52
N ARG A 422 23.50 1.54 29.02
CA ARG A 422 23.83 0.12 29.19
C ARG A 422 24.12 -0.25 30.64
N TYR A 423 24.55 0.69 31.48
CA TYR A 423 24.79 0.44 32.91
C TYR A 423 23.51 0.12 33.69
N TYR A 424 22.35 0.48 33.14
CA TYR A 424 21.03 0.24 33.73
C TYR A 424 20.28 -0.91 33.03
N ALA A 425 21.01 -1.89 32.51
CA ALA A 425 20.43 -3.08 31.88
C ALA A 425 19.68 -3.94 32.90
N VAL A 426 18.56 -4.52 32.48
CA VAL A 426 17.76 -5.45 33.28
C VAL A 426 17.70 -6.78 32.53
N THR A 427 17.99 -7.86 33.23
CA THR A 427 17.88 -9.22 32.69
C THR A 427 16.67 -9.91 33.30
N TRP A 428 15.75 -10.38 32.46
CA TRP A 428 14.56 -11.11 32.88
C TRP A 428 14.21 -12.21 31.86
N GLY A 429 13.91 -13.42 32.32
CA GLY A 429 13.59 -14.54 31.43
C GLY A 429 14.75 -14.94 30.51
N GLY A 430 16.00 -14.72 30.94
CA GLY A 430 17.19 -14.97 30.12
C GLY A 430 17.45 -13.91 29.03
N TYR A 431 16.66 -12.83 29.00
CA TYR A 431 16.83 -11.74 28.05
C TYR A 431 17.20 -10.43 28.74
N THR A 432 18.17 -9.70 28.18
CA THR A 432 18.61 -8.40 28.69
C THR A 432 18.04 -7.27 27.84
N PHE A 433 17.32 -6.35 28.49
CA PHE A 433 16.79 -5.12 27.89
C PHE A 433 17.24 -3.88 28.68
N TYR A 434 17.03 -2.70 28.11
CA TYR A 434 17.63 -1.45 28.58
C TYR A 434 16.56 -0.38 28.83
N PRO A 435 15.87 -0.37 29.99
CA PRO A 435 14.74 0.53 30.25
C PRO A 435 15.06 2.01 30.04
N LEU A 436 16.23 2.47 30.50
CA LEU A 436 16.64 3.86 30.32
C LEU A 436 16.87 4.22 28.85
N TYR A 437 17.46 3.30 28.07
CA TYR A 437 17.61 3.45 26.62
C TYR A 437 16.25 3.53 25.94
N MET A 438 15.32 2.62 26.25
CA MET A 438 13.97 2.62 25.70
C MET A 438 13.27 3.97 25.94
N LEU A 439 13.34 4.48 27.17
CA LEU A 439 12.75 5.77 27.54
C LEU A 439 13.39 6.95 26.79
N LEU A 440 14.72 6.95 26.64
CA LEU A 440 15.41 8.02 25.91
C LEU A 440 15.08 7.98 24.42
N ILE A 441 14.97 6.81 23.79
CA ILE A 441 14.51 6.69 22.40
C ILE A 441 13.09 7.25 22.24
N TYR A 442 12.17 6.95 23.18
CA TYR A 442 10.83 7.54 23.19
C TYR A 442 10.87 9.08 23.24
N ILE A 443 11.68 9.65 24.14
CA ILE A 443 11.81 11.11 24.30
C ILE A 443 12.41 11.74 23.04
N LEU A 444 13.53 11.21 22.55
CA LEU A 444 14.23 11.73 21.37
C LEU A 444 13.34 11.71 20.13
N PHE A 445 12.62 10.61 19.90
CA PHE A 445 11.71 10.52 18.77
C PHE A 445 10.50 11.47 18.93
N SER A 446 10.00 11.65 20.15
CA SER A 446 8.92 12.62 20.43
C SER A 446 9.35 14.05 20.15
N ILE A 447 10.58 14.42 20.55
CA ILE A 447 11.17 15.74 20.26
C ILE A 447 11.31 15.93 18.75
N TYR A 448 11.86 14.94 18.04
CA TYR A 448 12.02 14.99 16.59
C TYR A 448 10.67 15.17 15.85
N CYS A 449 9.64 14.42 16.24
CA CYS A 449 8.29 14.60 15.72
C CYS A 449 7.69 15.98 16.06
N GLY A 450 7.99 16.51 17.24
CA GLY A 450 7.61 17.87 17.65
C GLY A 450 8.27 18.96 16.79
N ILE A 451 9.56 18.80 16.48
CA ILE A 451 10.29 19.69 15.56
C ILE A 451 9.66 19.63 14.16
N PHE A 452 9.41 18.42 13.64
CA PHE A 452 8.72 18.25 12.37
C PHE A 452 7.36 18.96 12.35
N TYR A 453 6.53 18.78 13.40
CA TYR A 453 5.24 19.46 13.51
C TYR A 453 5.39 20.99 13.40
N TYR A 454 6.37 21.57 14.10
CA TYR A 454 6.59 23.01 14.07
C TYR A 454 7.01 23.49 12.67
N ILE A 455 8.00 22.84 12.06
CA ILE A 455 8.48 23.16 10.71
C ILE A 455 7.34 23.03 9.70
N TYR A 456 6.65 21.90 9.71
CA TYR A 456 5.58 21.61 8.77
C TYR A 456 4.41 22.59 8.91
N LYS A 457 4.03 22.95 10.15
CA LYS A 457 3.01 23.98 10.39
C LYS A 457 3.42 25.35 9.81
N ARG A 458 4.69 25.74 9.95
CA ARG A 458 5.20 26.99 9.35
C ARG A 458 5.15 26.94 7.82
N LEU A 459 5.53 25.82 7.21
CA LEU A 459 5.42 25.60 5.77
C LEU A 459 3.97 25.70 5.29
N CYS A 460 3.01 25.15 6.04
CA CYS A 460 1.60 25.34 5.77
C CYS A 460 1.23 26.84 5.77
N ILE A 461 1.56 27.59 6.81
CA ILE A 461 1.24 29.03 6.89
C ILE A 461 1.81 29.80 5.70
N VAL A 462 3.06 29.52 5.30
CA VAL A 462 3.66 30.12 4.09
C VAL A 462 2.85 29.80 2.84
N GLY A 463 2.40 28.55 2.69
CA GLY A 463 1.53 28.13 1.59
C GLY A 463 0.16 28.81 1.59
N ASP A 464 -0.44 29.06 2.77
CA ASP A 464 -1.70 29.80 2.88
C ASP A 464 -1.52 31.27 2.51
N ASN A 465 -0.50 31.92 3.04
CA ASN A 465 -0.21 33.32 2.72
C ASN A 465 0.05 33.50 1.21
N HIS A 466 0.78 32.57 0.58
CA HIS A 466 0.98 32.58 -0.86
C HIS A 466 -0.33 32.42 -1.65
N PHE A 467 -1.24 31.58 -1.15
CA PHE A 467 -2.56 31.39 -1.77
C PHE A 467 -3.43 32.64 -1.63
N GLU A 468 -3.47 33.28 -0.47
CA GLU A 468 -4.21 34.52 -0.23
C GLU A 468 -3.70 35.67 -1.11
N VAL A 469 -2.37 35.85 -1.20
CA VAL A 469 -1.77 36.84 -2.10
C VAL A 469 -2.16 36.60 -3.56
N ARG A 470 -2.26 35.33 -3.97
CA ARG A 470 -2.70 34.98 -5.33
C ARG A 470 -4.18 35.29 -5.53
N LYS A 471 -5.03 35.02 -4.54
CA LYS A 471 -6.45 35.36 -4.54
C LYS A 471 -6.65 36.86 -4.72
N MET A 472 -5.99 37.67 -3.90
CA MET A 472 -6.04 39.13 -3.98
C MET A 472 -5.64 39.64 -5.37
N ARG A 473 -4.58 39.10 -5.99
CA ARG A 473 -4.19 39.48 -7.36
C ARG A 473 -5.25 39.15 -8.41
N ILE A 474 -5.97 38.06 -8.23
CA ILE A 474 -7.05 37.64 -9.12
C ILE A 474 -8.24 38.56 -8.98
N ASP A 475 -8.65 38.84 -7.74
CA ASP A 475 -9.78 39.72 -7.44
C ASP A 475 -9.50 41.14 -7.97
N MET A 476 -8.29 41.68 -7.75
CA MET A 476 -7.85 42.94 -8.35
C MET A 476 -7.87 42.91 -9.89
N GLY A 477 -7.48 41.79 -10.51
CA GLY A 477 -7.52 41.63 -11.96
C GLY A 477 -8.95 41.58 -12.53
N ILE A 478 -9.91 41.06 -11.75
CA ILE A 478 -11.34 41.07 -12.06
C ILE A 478 -11.87 42.51 -11.96
N GLU A 479 -11.58 43.22 -10.87
CA GLU A 479 -11.98 44.61 -10.66
C GLU A 479 -11.43 45.55 -11.75
N GLN A 480 -10.20 45.32 -12.21
CA GLN A 480 -9.57 46.11 -13.28
C GLN A 480 -10.02 45.72 -14.70
N GLY A 481 -10.95 44.78 -14.86
CA GLY A 481 -11.41 44.31 -16.17
C GLY A 481 -10.35 43.55 -16.99
N LYS A 482 -9.22 43.19 -16.38
CA LYS A 482 -8.08 42.49 -17.03
C LYS A 482 -8.14 40.96 -16.89
N TYR A 483 -9.25 40.42 -16.38
CA TYR A 483 -9.34 39.00 -16.05
C TYR A 483 -9.49 38.11 -17.29
N ASN A 484 -8.37 37.60 -17.77
CA ASN A 484 -8.37 36.49 -18.73
C ASN A 484 -8.72 35.18 -18.01
N LYS A 485 -9.77 34.49 -18.51
CA LYS A 485 -10.40 33.23 -18.04
C LYS A 485 -9.49 32.02 -17.67
N ARG A 486 -8.17 32.16 -17.65
CA ARG A 486 -7.21 31.05 -17.44
C ARG A 486 -7.00 30.64 -15.98
N ILE A 487 -7.53 31.37 -14.99
CA ILE A 487 -7.38 30.98 -13.59
C ILE A 487 -8.71 30.37 -13.08
N PRO A 488 -8.73 29.13 -12.54
CA PRO A 488 -9.96 28.51 -12.08
C PRO A 488 -10.53 29.29 -10.90
N LYS A 489 -11.76 29.81 -11.06
CA LYS A 489 -12.56 30.46 -10.00
C LYS A 489 -12.92 29.51 -8.83
N LYS A 490 -12.57 28.21 -8.95
CA LYS A 490 -13.15 27.10 -8.17
C LYS A 490 -12.49 26.77 -6.84
N ASP A 491 -11.44 27.50 -6.45
CA ASP A 491 -10.81 27.34 -5.13
C ASP A 491 -11.33 28.37 -4.10
N TYR A 492 -12.30 29.23 -4.47
CA TYR A 492 -12.71 30.40 -3.68
C TYR A 492 -14.02 30.25 -2.93
N ASP A 493 -14.85 29.28 -3.27
CA ASP A 493 -16.12 29.05 -2.59
C ASP A 493 -15.89 28.05 -1.45
N LEU A 494 -15.40 28.58 -0.34
CA LEU A 494 -15.41 27.94 0.98
C LEU A 494 -16.62 28.46 1.76
N GLU A 495 -17.82 28.28 1.22
CA GLU A 495 -19.07 28.40 1.97
C GLU A 495 -19.97 27.22 1.58
N GLU A 496 -19.92 26.19 2.42
CA GLU A 496 -21.00 25.27 2.90
C GLU A 496 -20.40 24.00 3.53
#